data_AF-R7XG50-F1
#
_entry.id   AF-R7XG50-F1
#
_cell.length_a   1.000
_cell.length_b   1.000
_cell.length_c   1.000
_cell.angle_alpha   90.00
_cell.angle_beta   90.00
_cell.angle_gamma   90.00
#
_symmetry.space_group_name_H-M   'P 1'
#
loop_
_entity.id
_entity.type
_entity.pdbx_description
1 polymer ?
#
loop_
_entity_poly.entity_id
_entity_poly.type
_entity_poly.pdbx_seq_one_letter_code
_entity_poly.pdbx_strand_id
1 'polypeptide(L)'
;MRLDQWHIGPGQSLTQFMEAEVHVSDFVLVICTKAYCRKALAREGGVGYEQQIITGNIVGGKPREQFIPLVRDGEFAPGPECSVPGQFLGIYAIDLRDGVDMDKATETLLRAVFGQPEYKQPPIGTKPTFLDAGVAEAAEMEASEQAELETLRLPVMEIDGWHLRSGVASHHRWPQTFEIPDEKERRGLQKGDIVKLQFDIAVPPSEELGNVSSERMWVIVERRAGPYYIGNLDNVPACSDEQDHLHAGDQIVFLPEHVISIYTDEGQEVKINDDLEAADGKAENTGDTA
;
A
#
# COMPACT_ATOMS: atom_id res chain seq x y z
N MET A 1 -13.98 -27.52 -11.87
CA MET A 1 -12.52 -27.48 -12.08
C MET A 1 -12.23 -27.56 -13.57
N ARG A 2 -11.41 -26.64 -14.09
CA ARG A 2 -11.07 -26.53 -15.51
C ARG A 2 -9.55 -26.59 -15.63
N LEU A 3 -9.07 -27.49 -16.48
CA LEU A 3 -7.65 -27.73 -16.71
C LEU A 3 -7.43 -27.99 -18.19
N ASP A 4 -6.47 -27.28 -18.78
CA ASP A 4 -6.12 -27.35 -20.19
C ASP A 4 -5.86 -28.79 -20.67
N GLN A 5 -5.10 -29.57 -19.91
CA GLN A 5 -4.74 -30.96 -20.21
C GLN A 5 -5.95 -31.89 -20.38
N TRP A 6 -7.10 -31.54 -19.80
CA TRP A 6 -8.30 -32.37 -19.85
C TRP A 6 -9.33 -31.87 -20.87
N HIS A 7 -9.29 -30.59 -21.21
CA HIS A 7 -10.37 -29.93 -21.94
C HIS A 7 -9.94 -29.42 -23.32
N ILE A 8 -8.63 -29.36 -23.59
CA ILE A 8 -8.09 -28.89 -24.88
C ILE A 8 -7.61 -30.10 -25.68
N GLY A 9 -8.22 -30.29 -26.86
CA GLY A 9 -7.78 -31.24 -27.87
C GLY A 9 -6.87 -30.61 -28.92
N PRO A 10 -6.21 -31.43 -29.77
CA PRO A 10 -5.39 -30.94 -30.87
C PRO A 10 -6.16 -29.99 -31.79
N GLY A 11 -5.56 -28.84 -32.12
CA GLY A 11 -6.14 -27.81 -32.99
C GLY A 11 -6.96 -26.73 -32.27
N GLN A 12 -7.17 -26.85 -30.96
CA GLN A 12 -7.82 -25.82 -30.15
C GLN A 12 -6.80 -24.82 -29.58
N SER A 13 -7.23 -23.58 -29.36
CA SER A 13 -6.39 -22.50 -28.84
C SER A 13 -6.39 -22.46 -27.31
N LEU A 14 -5.21 -22.56 -26.70
CA LEU A 14 -5.01 -22.40 -25.25
C LEU A 14 -5.45 -21.00 -24.77
N THR A 15 -5.10 -19.98 -25.54
CA THR A 15 -5.49 -18.59 -25.29
C THR A 15 -7.00 -18.43 -25.20
N GLN A 16 -7.74 -18.93 -26.20
CA GLN A 16 -9.19 -18.80 -26.24
C GLN A 16 -9.86 -19.57 -25.09
N PHE A 17 -9.32 -20.73 -24.74
CA PHE A 17 -9.76 -21.49 -23.58
C PHE A 17 -9.59 -20.69 -22.29
N MET A 18 -8.42 -20.07 -22.07
CA MET A 18 -8.17 -19.27 -20.88
C MET A 18 -9.10 -18.05 -20.79
N GLU A 19 -9.29 -17.31 -21.88
CA GLU A 19 -10.22 -16.16 -21.90
C GLU A 19 -11.64 -16.58 -21.52
N ALA A 20 -12.15 -17.66 -22.13
CA ALA A 20 -13.49 -18.16 -21.85
C ALA A 20 -13.64 -18.63 -20.39
N GLU A 21 -12.68 -19.41 -19.89
CA GLU A 21 -12.79 -20.04 -18.56
C GLU A 21 -12.58 -19.03 -17.41
N VAL A 22 -11.79 -17.97 -17.60
CA VAL A 22 -11.62 -16.90 -16.59
C VAL A 22 -12.95 -16.18 -16.30
N HIS A 23 -13.84 -16.08 -17.29
CA HIS A 23 -15.13 -15.41 -17.08
C HIS A 23 -16.11 -16.25 -16.24
N VAL A 24 -16.08 -17.57 -16.40
CA VAL A 24 -17.05 -18.49 -15.78
C VAL A 24 -16.55 -19.13 -14.48
N SER A 25 -15.25 -19.05 -14.20
CA SER A 25 -14.66 -19.65 -13.00
C SER A 25 -14.86 -18.75 -11.78
N ASP A 26 -15.25 -19.32 -10.64
CA ASP A 26 -15.34 -18.58 -9.37
C ASP A 26 -13.97 -18.13 -8.86
N PHE A 27 -12.92 -18.92 -9.15
CA PHE A 27 -11.53 -18.65 -8.81
C PHE A 27 -10.58 -19.23 -9.86
N VAL A 28 -9.41 -18.64 -9.98
CA VAL A 28 -8.34 -19.00 -10.92
C VAL A 28 -7.04 -19.11 -10.13
N LEU A 29 -6.47 -20.31 -10.11
CA LEU A 29 -5.18 -20.54 -9.46
C LEU A 29 -4.05 -20.11 -10.41
N VAL A 30 -3.17 -19.22 -9.94
CA VAL A 30 -2.04 -18.72 -10.72
C VAL A 30 -0.76 -19.35 -10.19
N ILE A 31 -0.20 -20.30 -10.95
CA ILE A 31 1.02 -21.02 -10.54
C ILE A 31 2.26 -20.16 -10.83
N CYS A 32 2.77 -19.51 -9.79
CA CYS A 32 3.90 -18.62 -9.82
C CYS A 32 5.22 -19.41 -9.74
N THR A 33 6.02 -19.31 -10.80
CA THR A 33 7.38 -19.87 -10.86
C THR A 33 8.36 -18.84 -11.41
N LYS A 34 9.66 -19.05 -11.21
CA LYS A 34 10.72 -18.20 -11.79
C LYS A 34 10.60 -18.10 -13.30
N ALA A 35 10.33 -19.23 -13.95
CA ALA A 35 10.14 -19.29 -15.39
C ALA A 35 8.90 -18.51 -15.84
N TYR A 36 7.80 -18.63 -15.08
CA TYR A 36 6.58 -17.88 -15.35
C TYR A 36 6.77 -16.37 -15.18
N CYS A 37 7.38 -15.93 -14.08
CA CYS A 37 7.65 -14.52 -13.81
C CYS A 37 8.59 -13.90 -14.85
N ARG A 38 9.68 -14.58 -15.21
CA ARG A 38 10.60 -14.11 -16.27
C ARG A 38 9.89 -13.95 -17.61
N LYS A 39 9.04 -14.91 -18.00
CA LYS A 39 8.24 -14.82 -19.24
C LYS A 39 7.23 -13.67 -19.17
N ALA A 40 6.61 -13.47 -18.01
CA ALA A 40 5.69 -12.35 -17.78
C ALA A 40 6.36 -10.98 -17.94
N LEU A 41 7.59 -10.85 -17.45
CA LEU A 41 8.36 -9.60 -17.46
C LEU A 41 9.01 -9.32 -18.81
N ALA A 42 9.51 -10.35 -19.50
CA ALA A 42 10.36 -10.16 -20.68
C ALA A 42 9.65 -9.52 -21.88
N ARG A 43 8.31 -9.61 -22.01
CA ARG A 43 7.51 -9.07 -23.14
C ARG A 43 8.03 -9.39 -24.57
N GLU A 44 9.04 -10.24 -24.72
CA GLU A 44 9.67 -10.61 -25.98
C GLU A 44 9.09 -11.92 -26.53
N GLY A 45 8.72 -11.91 -27.82
CA GLY A 45 8.48 -13.13 -28.59
C GLY A 45 7.09 -13.78 -28.45
N GLY A 46 6.07 -13.07 -27.97
CA GLY A 46 4.68 -13.57 -27.94
C GLY A 46 4.38 -14.59 -26.84
N VAL A 47 5.24 -14.69 -25.82
CA VAL A 47 5.04 -15.55 -24.64
C VAL A 47 4.73 -14.63 -23.44
N GLY A 48 3.62 -14.88 -22.73
CA GLY A 48 3.09 -14.00 -21.69
C GLY A 48 1.64 -13.55 -21.93
N TYR A 49 0.92 -14.22 -22.83
CA TYR A 49 -0.49 -13.92 -23.12
C TYR A 49 -1.37 -14.15 -21.88
N GLU A 50 -1.03 -15.14 -21.06
CA GLU A 50 -1.69 -15.47 -19.80
C GLU A 50 -1.70 -14.27 -18.84
N GLN A 51 -0.60 -13.52 -18.82
CA GLN A 51 -0.44 -12.31 -18.02
C GLN A 51 -1.31 -11.18 -18.54
N GLN A 52 -1.43 -11.06 -19.87
CA GLN A 52 -2.31 -10.08 -20.50
C GLN A 52 -3.79 -10.42 -20.24
N ILE A 53 -4.17 -11.70 -20.28
CA ILE A 53 -5.53 -12.14 -19.91
C ILE A 53 -5.82 -11.78 -18.45
N ILE A 54 -4.94 -12.14 -17.52
CA ILE A 54 -5.13 -11.86 -16.08
C ILE A 54 -5.20 -10.34 -15.84
N THR A 55 -4.22 -9.59 -16.36
CA THR A 55 -4.16 -8.13 -16.20
C THR A 55 -5.37 -7.45 -16.84
N GLY A 56 -5.76 -7.87 -18.03
CA GLY A 56 -6.91 -7.35 -18.76
C GLY A 56 -8.22 -7.59 -18.02
N ASN A 57 -8.39 -8.76 -17.38
CA ASN A 57 -9.58 -9.04 -16.56
C ASN A 57 -9.60 -8.20 -15.28
N ILE A 58 -8.46 -8.08 -14.59
CA ILE A 58 -8.37 -7.24 -13.38
C ILE A 58 -8.67 -5.77 -13.71
N VAL A 59 -8.05 -5.22 -14.76
CA VAL A 59 -8.32 -3.85 -15.24
C VAL A 59 -9.76 -3.71 -15.74
N GLY A 60 -10.32 -4.76 -16.33
CA GLY A 60 -11.71 -4.84 -16.76
C GLY A 60 -12.75 -4.99 -15.64
N GLY A 61 -12.34 -4.89 -14.37
CA GLY A 61 -13.24 -4.87 -13.21
C GLY A 61 -13.54 -6.22 -12.60
N LYS A 62 -12.86 -7.31 -13.00
CA LYS A 62 -12.96 -8.58 -12.27
C LYS A 62 -12.32 -8.46 -10.88
N PRO A 63 -12.94 -9.03 -9.84
CA PRO A 63 -12.39 -8.98 -8.49
C PRO A 63 -11.00 -9.61 -8.47
N ARG A 64 -10.05 -8.91 -7.88
CA ARG A 64 -8.67 -9.37 -7.79
C ARG A 64 -8.52 -10.68 -7.03
N GLU A 65 -9.38 -10.89 -6.02
CA GLU A 65 -9.49 -12.11 -5.21
C GLU A 65 -9.89 -13.35 -6.00
N GLN A 66 -10.43 -13.20 -7.22
CA GLN A 66 -10.66 -14.31 -8.13
C GLN A 66 -9.34 -14.99 -8.53
N PHE A 67 -8.23 -14.26 -8.57
CA PHE A 67 -6.92 -14.78 -8.97
C PHE A 67 -6.07 -15.09 -7.74
N ILE A 68 -5.85 -16.36 -7.45
CA ILE A 68 -5.14 -16.84 -6.25
C ILE A 68 -3.70 -17.22 -6.64
N PRO A 69 -2.68 -16.40 -6.32
CA PRO A 69 -1.29 -16.70 -6.64
C PRO A 69 -0.70 -17.76 -5.71
N LEU A 70 -0.05 -18.76 -6.30
CA LEU A 70 0.58 -19.91 -5.64
C LEU A 70 2.06 -19.97 -6.01
N VAL A 71 2.98 -19.70 -5.08
CA VAL A 71 4.42 -19.70 -5.35
C VAL A 71 4.97 -21.11 -5.24
N ARG A 72 5.47 -21.68 -6.35
CA ARG A 72 5.98 -23.06 -6.40
C ARG A 72 7.50 -23.14 -6.29
N ASP A 73 8.23 -22.14 -6.77
CA ASP A 73 9.69 -22.03 -6.65
C ASP A 73 10.10 -20.54 -6.53
N GLY A 74 11.38 -20.26 -6.29
CA GLY A 74 11.94 -18.89 -6.29
C GLY A 74 11.52 -18.02 -5.10
N GLU A 75 11.50 -16.71 -5.33
CA GLU A 75 11.27 -15.68 -4.30
C GLU A 75 10.03 -14.84 -4.56
N PHE A 76 9.47 -14.29 -3.49
CA PHE A 76 8.36 -13.34 -3.53
C PHE A 76 8.83 -11.93 -3.91
N ALA A 77 10.08 -11.60 -3.59
CA ALA A 77 10.65 -10.28 -3.81
C ALA A 77 11.09 -10.08 -5.27
N PRO A 78 11.04 -8.83 -5.79
CA PRO A 78 11.61 -8.52 -7.10
C PRO A 78 13.10 -8.86 -7.17
N GLY A 79 13.54 -9.40 -8.31
CA GLY A 79 14.93 -9.77 -8.54
C GLY A 79 15.08 -10.93 -9.52
N PRO A 80 16.31 -11.42 -9.74
CA PRO A 80 16.60 -12.51 -10.68
C PRO A 80 15.86 -13.82 -10.35
N GLU A 81 15.60 -14.07 -9.06
CA GLU A 81 14.92 -15.27 -8.56
C GLU A 81 13.43 -15.06 -8.30
N CYS A 82 12.85 -13.93 -8.75
CA CYS A 82 11.44 -13.62 -8.53
C CYS A 82 10.52 -14.61 -9.24
N SER A 83 9.48 -15.06 -8.54
CA SER A 83 8.43 -15.93 -9.07
C SER A 83 7.06 -15.28 -9.15
N VAL A 84 6.89 -14.12 -8.51
CA VAL A 84 5.62 -13.40 -8.46
C VAL A 84 5.57 -12.35 -9.57
N PRO A 85 4.64 -12.48 -10.54
CA PRO A 85 4.48 -11.49 -11.59
C PRO A 85 4.15 -10.10 -11.06
N GLY A 86 4.51 -9.06 -11.82
CA GLY A 86 4.38 -7.66 -11.42
C GLY A 86 3.01 -7.28 -10.86
N GLN A 87 1.92 -7.75 -11.48
CA GLN A 87 0.58 -7.41 -11.01
C GLN A 87 0.26 -8.01 -9.65
N PHE A 88 0.94 -9.08 -9.20
CA PHE A 88 0.76 -9.75 -7.91
C PHE A 88 1.81 -9.36 -6.86
N LEU A 89 2.76 -8.46 -7.17
CA LEU A 89 3.73 -7.98 -6.18
C LEU A 89 3.02 -7.25 -5.04
N GLY A 90 3.43 -7.54 -3.80
CA GLY A 90 2.82 -6.98 -2.58
C GLY A 90 1.45 -7.56 -2.20
N ILE A 91 0.95 -8.53 -2.98
CA ILE A 91 -0.32 -9.19 -2.72
C ILE A 91 -0.06 -10.54 -2.06
N TYR A 92 -0.96 -10.91 -1.14
CA TYR A 92 -0.87 -12.18 -0.44
C TYR A 92 -0.90 -13.35 -1.43
N ALA A 93 0.16 -14.17 -1.40
CA ALA A 93 0.31 -15.37 -2.20
C ALA A 93 0.61 -16.57 -1.29
N ILE A 94 0.09 -17.74 -1.66
CA ILE A 94 0.27 -18.96 -0.87
C ILE A 94 1.62 -19.57 -1.23
N ASP A 95 2.44 -19.83 -0.23
CA ASP A 95 3.75 -20.48 -0.40
C ASP A 95 3.56 -22.00 -0.52
N LEU A 96 3.90 -22.55 -1.69
CA LEU A 96 3.93 -23.99 -2.01
C LEU A 96 5.34 -24.43 -2.42
N ARG A 97 6.39 -23.69 -2.00
CA ARG A 97 7.79 -24.07 -2.24
C ARG A 97 8.15 -25.29 -1.40
N ASP A 98 9.21 -25.99 -1.83
CA ASP A 98 9.70 -27.13 -1.06
C ASP A 98 10.26 -26.66 0.30
N GLY A 99 9.97 -27.41 1.37
CA GLY A 99 10.43 -27.08 2.74
C GLY A 99 9.43 -26.31 3.59
N VAL A 100 8.28 -25.92 3.04
CA VAL A 100 7.14 -25.41 3.83
C VAL A 100 6.29 -26.56 4.38
N ASP A 101 5.47 -26.26 5.38
CA ASP A 101 4.43 -27.16 5.85
C ASP A 101 3.32 -27.27 4.78
N MET A 102 3.42 -28.32 3.95
CA MET A 102 2.51 -28.55 2.82
C MET A 102 1.07 -28.81 3.26
N ASP A 103 0.85 -29.40 4.43
CA ASP A 103 -0.50 -29.65 4.93
C ASP A 103 -1.17 -28.32 5.29
N LYS A 104 -0.44 -27.45 5.99
CA LYS A 104 -0.92 -26.09 6.31
C LYS A 104 -1.14 -25.23 5.06
N ALA A 105 -0.24 -25.31 4.09
CA ALA A 105 -0.38 -24.56 2.84
C ALA A 105 -1.58 -25.06 2.00
N THR A 106 -1.81 -26.37 1.99
CA THR A 106 -2.99 -26.99 1.34
C THR A 106 -4.28 -26.58 2.05
N GLU A 107 -4.30 -26.58 3.38
CA GLU A 107 -5.45 -26.08 4.16
C GLU A 107 -5.74 -24.62 3.83
N THR A 108 -4.71 -23.78 3.76
CA THR A 108 -4.83 -22.35 3.41
C THR A 108 -5.47 -22.17 2.04
N LEU A 109 -5.03 -22.95 1.05
CA LEU A 109 -5.60 -22.95 -0.30
C LEU A 109 -7.06 -23.40 -0.31
N LEU A 110 -7.40 -24.48 0.41
CA LEU A 110 -8.79 -24.94 0.51
C LEU A 110 -9.68 -23.88 1.17
N ARG A 111 -9.22 -23.25 2.24
CA ARG A 111 -9.93 -22.15 2.91
C ARG A 111 -10.18 -20.97 1.98
N ALA A 112 -9.20 -20.60 1.15
CA ALA A 112 -9.35 -19.56 0.14
C ALA A 112 -10.42 -19.95 -0.91
N VAL A 113 -10.34 -21.16 -1.45
CA VAL A 113 -11.28 -21.69 -2.45
C VAL A 113 -12.72 -21.77 -1.93
N PHE A 114 -12.92 -22.11 -0.66
CA PHE A 114 -14.25 -22.24 -0.05
C PHE A 114 -14.73 -20.98 0.69
N GLY A 115 -13.96 -19.89 0.70
CA GLY A 115 -14.31 -18.67 1.42
C GLY A 115 -14.44 -18.86 2.94
N GLN A 116 -13.60 -19.73 3.53
CA GLN A 116 -13.62 -20.08 4.96
C GLN A 116 -12.30 -19.70 5.65
N PRO A 117 -12.03 -18.39 5.89
CA PRO A 117 -10.77 -17.95 6.49
C PRO A 117 -10.54 -18.63 7.85
N GLU A 118 -9.26 -18.92 8.15
CA GLU A 118 -8.85 -19.56 9.41
C GLU A 118 -9.27 -18.72 10.62
N TYR A 119 -9.05 -17.41 10.51
CA TYR A 119 -9.45 -16.44 11.51
C TYR A 119 -10.69 -15.68 11.01
N LYS A 120 -11.86 -16.05 11.54
CA LYS A 120 -13.08 -15.25 11.39
C LYS A 120 -13.06 -14.19 12.47
N GLN A 121 -13.32 -12.93 12.08
CA GLN A 121 -13.55 -11.88 13.04
C GLN A 121 -14.65 -12.34 14.02
N PRO A 122 -14.40 -12.33 15.34
CA PRO A 122 -15.43 -12.73 16.29
C PRO A 122 -16.62 -11.76 16.16
N PRO A 123 -17.86 -12.26 16.34
CA PRO A 123 -19.01 -11.38 16.40
C PRO A 123 -18.78 -10.37 17.51
N ILE A 124 -18.95 -9.08 17.19
CA ILE A 124 -18.83 -8.02 18.18
C ILE A 124 -19.87 -8.29 19.27
N GLY A 125 -19.42 -8.32 20.53
CA GLY A 125 -20.30 -8.54 21.67
C GLY A 125 -21.30 -7.39 21.82
N THR A 126 -22.32 -7.59 22.65
CA THR A 126 -23.21 -6.49 23.03
C THR A 126 -22.39 -5.35 23.65
N LYS A 127 -22.67 -4.13 23.20
CA LYS A 127 -22.02 -2.91 23.68
C LYS A 127 -22.04 -2.90 25.22
N PRO A 128 -20.90 -2.67 25.90
CA PRO A 128 -20.85 -2.65 27.36
C PRO A 128 -21.83 -1.65 27.98
N THR A 129 -22.47 -2.03 29.08
CA THR A 129 -23.52 -1.26 29.78
C THR A 129 -23.08 0.12 30.28
N PHE A 130 -21.78 0.42 30.37
CA PHE A 130 -21.30 1.75 30.73
C PHE A 130 -21.54 2.82 29.64
N LEU A 131 -21.94 2.40 28.43
CA LEU A 131 -22.33 3.30 27.35
C LEU A 131 -23.80 3.75 27.46
N ASP A 132 -24.60 3.11 28.33
CA ASP A 132 -26.03 3.42 28.54
C ASP A 132 -26.29 4.83 29.12
N ALA A 133 -25.25 5.50 29.63
CA ALA A 133 -25.35 6.87 30.15
C ALA A 133 -25.33 7.98 29.07
N GLY A 134 -25.30 7.65 27.77
CA GLY A 134 -25.26 8.65 26.67
C GLY A 134 -25.49 8.12 25.25
N VAL A 135 -26.22 7.02 25.09
CA VAL A 135 -26.25 6.18 23.87
C VAL A 135 -26.71 6.88 22.60
N ALA A 136 -27.66 7.82 22.67
CA ALA A 136 -28.19 8.48 21.49
C ALA A 136 -27.13 9.35 20.79
N GLU A 137 -26.35 10.10 21.57
CA GLU A 137 -25.30 10.99 21.05
C GLU A 137 -24.07 10.21 20.58
N ALA A 138 -23.70 9.11 21.26
CA ALA A 138 -22.52 8.31 20.92
C ALA A 138 -22.70 7.43 19.67
N ALA A 139 -23.91 6.92 19.40
CA ALA A 139 -24.18 6.11 18.22
C ALA A 139 -24.20 6.95 16.92
N GLU A 140 -24.70 8.18 17.00
CA GLU A 140 -24.61 9.14 15.90
C GLU A 140 -23.15 9.56 15.63
N MET A 141 -22.35 9.72 16.69
CA MET A 141 -20.91 10.01 16.61
C MET A 141 -20.11 8.86 15.96
N GLU A 142 -20.30 7.61 16.40
CA GLU A 142 -19.61 6.43 15.86
C GLU A 142 -19.95 6.19 14.38
N ALA A 143 -21.23 6.33 14.00
CA ALA A 143 -21.66 6.21 12.61
C ALA A 143 -21.07 7.35 11.74
N SER A 144 -20.96 8.56 12.30
CA SER A 144 -20.31 9.68 11.61
C SER A 144 -18.80 9.49 11.43
N GLU A 145 -18.10 8.95 12.44
CA GLU A 145 -16.66 8.65 12.38
C GLU A 145 -16.35 7.56 11.34
N GLN A 146 -17.18 6.51 11.28
CA GLN A 146 -17.03 5.45 10.27
C GLN A 146 -17.32 5.96 8.86
N ALA A 147 -18.36 6.76 8.66
CA ALA A 147 -18.63 7.38 7.37
C ALA A 147 -17.50 8.34 6.95
N GLU A 148 -16.92 9.08 7.90
CA GLU A 148 -15.80 9.99 7.64
C GLU A 148 -14.52 9.21 7.23
N LEU A 149 -14.20 8.12 7.94
CA LEU A 149 -13.08 7.24 7.60
C LEU A 149 -13.24 6.56 6.23
N GLU A 150 -14.46 6.24 5.80
CA GLU A 150 -14.73 5.71 4.45
C GLU A 150 -14.52 6.76 3.35
N THR A 151 -14.67 8.05 3.67
CA THR A 151 -14.46 9.14 2.71
C THR A 151 -13.02 9.66 2.68
N LEU A 152 -12.24 9.39 3.72
CA LEU A 152 -10.85 9.83 3.85
C LEU A 152 -9.96 9.10 2.84
N ARG A 153 -9.42 9.87 1.89
CA ARG A 153 -8.45 9.40 0.90
C ARG A 153 -7.30 10.40 0.77
N LEU A 154 -6.16 9.91 0.29
CA LEU A 154 -5.08 10.78 -0.13
C LEU A 154 -5.47 11.54 -1.42
N PRO A 155 -4.97 12.77 -1.58
CA PRO A 155 -5.12 13.54 -2.80
C PRO A 155 -4.32 12.90 -3.93
N VAL A 156 -4.91 12.83 -5.13
CA VAL A 156 -4.27 12.31 -6.34
C VAL A 156 -4.37 13.33 -7.47
N MET A 157 -3.34 13.41 -8.30
CA MET A 157 -3.19 14.45 -9.34
C MET A 157 -4.41 14.56 -10.25
N GLU A 158 -4.95 13.43 -10.69
CA GLU A 158 -6.00 13.37 -11.69
C GLU A 158 -7.38 13.80 -11.17
N ILE A 159 -7.58 13.75 -9.85
CA ILE A 159 -8.87 14.07 -9.22
C ILE A 159 -8.80 15.43 -8.53
N ASP A 160 -7.76 15.65 -7.74
CA ASP A 160 -7.63 16.83 -6.89
C ASP A 160 -6.80 17.94 -7.56
N GLY A 161 -6.08 17.62 -8.63
CA GLY A 161 -5.14 18.55 -9.27
C GLY A 161 -3.83 18.70 -8.51
N TRP A 162 -3.61 17.90 -7.47
CA TRP A 162 -2.35 17.85 -6.72
C TRP A 162 -2.20 16.52 -5.98
N HIS A 163 -0.99 16.21 -5.56
CA HIS A 163 -0.73 15.09 -4.66
C HIS A 163 0.49 15.37 -3.77
N LEU A 164 0.67 14.51 -2.77
CA LEU A 164 1.86 14.52 -1.92
C LEU A 164 2.93 13.58 -2.48
N ARG A 165 4.21 13.94 -2.29
CA ARG A 165 5.34 13.02 -2.51
C ARG A 165 5.72 12.33 -1.21
N SER A 166 6.16 11.07 -1.32
CA SER A 166 6.75 10.34 -0.21
C SER A 166 8.13 10.90 0.15
N GLY A 167 8.22 11.50 1.33
CA GLY A 167 9.47 11.93 1.95
C GLY A 167 10.41 10.75 2.22
N VAL A 168 9.86 9.59 2.59
CA VAL A 168 10.61 8.32 2.73
C VAL A 168 11.27 7.93 1.41
N ALA A 169 10.53 7.95 0.31
CA ALA A 169 11.08 7.62 -1.01
C ALA A 169 12.16 8.61 -1.46
N SER A 170 11.95 9.90 -1.20
CA SER A 170 12.95 10.96 -1.45
C SER A 170 14.24 10.73 -0.64
N HIS A 171 14.13 10.44 0.66
CA HIS A 171 15.28 10.14 1.52
C HIS A 171 16.02 8.88 1.07
N HIS A 172 15.31 7.79 0.76
CA HIS A 172 15.94 6.56 0.26
C HIS A 172 16.74 6.80 -1.03
N ARG A 173 16.28 7.71 -1.90
CA ARG A 173 16.96 8.05 -3.15
C ARG A 173 18.16 8.97 -2.95
N TRP A 174 18.09 9.87 -1.98
CA TRP A 174 19.12 10.88 -1.69
C TRP A 174 19.42 10.99 -0.18
N PRO A 175 19.91 9.92 0.46
CA PRO A 175 19.98 9.83 1.92
C PRO A 175 20.91 10.88 2.54
N GLN A 176 21.92 11.31 1.78
CA GLN A 176 22.93 12.27 2.23
C GLN A 176 22.52 13.75 2.10
N THR A 177 21.48 14.04 1.32
CA THR A 177 21.06 15.43 1.03
C THR A 177 19.58 15.68 1.30
N PHE A 178 18.86 14.65 1.72
CA PHE A 178 17.44 14.70 2.00
C PHE A 178 17.15 13.97 3.30
N GLU A 179 17.55 14.55 4.43
CA GLU A 179 17.23 14.01 5.75
C GLU A 179 15.75 14.20 6.07
N ILE A 180 15.18 13.27 6.83
CA ILE A 180 13.80 13.30 7.31
C ILE A 180 13.78 12.82 8.77
N PRO A 181 12.79 13.26 9.58
CA PRO A 181 12.57 12.71 10.91
C PRO A 181 12.36 11.19 10.87
N ASP A 182 12.65 10.51 11.98
CA ASP A 182 12.58 9.06 12.05
C ASP A 182 11.12 8.54 11.95
N GLU A 183 10.93 7.23 11.85
CA GLU A 183 9.57 6.67 11.76
C GLU A 183 8.74 6.91 13.03
N LYS A 184 9.37 6.87 14.22
CA LYS A 184 8.70 7.03 15.50
C LYS A 184 8.18 8.46 15.67
N GLU A 185 9.00 9.44 15.30
CA GLU A 185 8.66 10.87 15.31
C GLU A 185 7.50 11.16 14.36
N ARG A 186 7.55 10.64 13.12
CA ARG A 186 6.48 10.88 12.13
C ARG A 186 5.17 10.17 12.44
N ARG A 187 5.21 9.06 13.18
CA ARG A 187 4.01 8.39 13.71
C ARG A 187 3.53 8.99 15.05
N GLY A 188 4.32 9.87 15.64
CA GLY A 188 4.10 10.48 16.95
C GLY A 188 3.46 11.86 16.91
N LEU A 189 3.09 12.37 15.72
CA LEU A 189 2.54 13.72 15.57
C LEU A 189 1.31 13.96 16.43
N GLN A 190 1.26 15.14 17.05
CA GLN A 190 0.20 15.63 17.90
C GLN A 190 -0.51 16.82 17.25
N LYS A 191 -1.73 17.11 17.74
CA LYS A 191 -2.45 18.31 17.33
C LYS A 191 -1.62 19.56 17.66
N GLY A 192 -1.47 20.46 16.70
CA GLY A 192 -0.68 21.69 16.83
C GLY A 192 0.74 21.56 16.28
N ASP A 193 1.24 20.34 16.06
CA ASP A 193 2.53 20.15 15.38
C ASP A 193 2.46 20.72 13.96
N ILE A 194 3.54 21.36 13.53
CA ILE A 194 3.70 21.91 12.19
C ILE A 194 4.63 20.97 11.42
N VAL A 195 4.12 20.36 10.36
CA VAL A 195 4.89 19.46 9.52
C VAL A 195 5.17 20.08 8.17
N LYS A 196 6.34 19.77 7.60
CA LYS A 196 6.65 20.10 6.23
C LYS A 196 6.39 18.90 5.34
N LEU A 197 5.66 19.11 4.24
CA LEU A 197 5.35 18.09 3.23
C LEU A 197 5.81 18.56 1.84
N GLN A 198 5.88 17.63 0.89
CA GLN A 198 6.19 17.92 -0.52
C GLN A 198 4.93 17.75 -1.38
N PHE A 199 4.59 18.77 -2.15
CA PHE A 199 3.41 18.83 -3.01
C PHE A 199 3.84 18.91 -4.47
N ASP A 200 3.18 18.15 -5.33
CA ASP A 200 3.19 18.37 -6.77
C ASP A 200 1.79 18.85 -7.15
N ILE A 201 1.69 20.04 -7.75
CA ILE A 201 0.43 20.74 -8.06
C ILE A 201 0.34 20.94 -9.57
N ALA A 202 -0.78 20.55 -10.17
CA ALA A 202 -1.04 20.76 -11.58
C ALA A 202 -1.14 22.28 -11.88
N VAL A 203 -0.39 22.72 -12.88
CA VAL A 203 -0.43 24.07 -13.41
C VAL A 203 -0.59 24.03 -14.93
N PRO A 204 -1.10 25.10 -15.56
CA PRO A 204 -1.16 25.21 -17.01
C PRO A 204 0.21 24.89 -17.64
N PRO A 205 0.24 24.14 -18.75
CA PRO A 205 1.49 23.73 -19.36
C PRO A 205 2.28 24.94 -19.87
N SER A 206 3.52 25.05 -19.39
CA SER A 206 4.53 26.00 -19.86
C SER A 206 5.61 25.26 -20.66
N GLU A 207 6.06 25.84 -21.77
CA GLU A 207 7.15 25.27 -22.59
C GLU A 207 8.48 25.17 -21.81
N GLU A 208 8.70 26.05 -20.82
CA GLU A 208 9.95 26.10 -20.05
C GLU A 208 9.89 25.31 -18.74
N LEU A 209 8.75 25.32 -18.05
CA LEU A 209 8.61 24.82 -16.68
C LEU A 209 7.77 23.54 -16.57
N GLY A 210 7.11 23.11 -17.64
CA GLY A 210 6.22 21.94 -17.64
C GLY A 210 4.83 22.28 -17.12
N ASN A 211 4.11 21.27 -16.61
CA ASN A 211 2.71 21.35 -16.18
C ASN A 211 2.51 21.01 -14.69
N VAL A 212 3.59 21.03 -13.90
CA VAL A 212 3.56 20.71 -12.47
C VAL A 212 4.47 21.68 -11.70
N SER A 213 3.93 22.31 -10.66
CA SER A 213 4.70 23.04 -9.66
C SER A 213 5.02 22.12 -8.49
N SER A 214 6.30 21.97 -8.15
CA SER A 214 6.73 21.18 -6.97
C SER A 214 7.11 22.10 -5.82
N GLU A 215 6.40 22.00 -4.71
CA GLU A 215 6.55 22.90 -3.55
C GLU A 215 6.76 22.14 -2.24
N ARG A 216 7.45 22.78 -1.27
CA ARG A 216 7.59 22.26 0.10
C ARG A 216 6.86 23.19 1.04
N MET A 217 5.76 22.71 1.60
CA MET A 217 4.76 23.53 2.27
C MET A 217 4.49 23.01 3.68
N TRP A 218 3.93 23.87 4.53
CA TRP A 218 3.69 23.62 5.95
C TRP A 218 2.23 23.26 6.20
N VAL A 219 1.99 22.29 7.07
CA VAL A 219 0.65 21.86 7.47
C VAL A 219 0.60 21.80 8.99
N ILE A 220 -0.39 22.45 9.58
CA ILE A 220 -0.67 22.37 11.01
C ILE A 220 -1.53 21.13 11.25
N VAL A 221 -1.01 20.16 12.01
CA VAL A 221 -1.71 18.94 12.37
C VAL A 221 -2.93 19.28 13.23
N GLU A 222 -4.11 18.84 12.79
CA GLU A 222 -5.34 19.05 13.55
C GLU A 222 -5.72 17.79 14.34
N ARG A 223 -5.64 16.62 13.70
CA ARG A 223 -5.98 15.34 14.31
C ARG A 223 -5.41 14.16 13.53
N ARG A 224 -5.56 12.97 14.10
CA ARG A 224 -5.28 11.67 13.47
C ARG A 224 -6.58 10.90 13.26
N ALA A 225 -6.73 10.31 12.07
CA ALA A 225 -7.86 9.47 11.71
C ALA A 225 -7.32 8.16 11.08
N GLY A 226 -7.25 7.10 11.90
CA GLY A 226 -6.66 5.82 11.49
C GLY A 226 -5.17 5.94 11.10
N PRO A 227 -4.78 5.56 9.88
CA PRO A 227 -3.41 5.73 9.39
C PRO A 227 -3.11 7.17 8.96
N TYR A 228 -4.13 7.99 8.74
CA TYR A 228 -4.01 9.35 8.22
C TYR A 228 -3.85 10.38 9.33
N TYR A 229 -3.12 11.44 8.99
CA TYR A 229 -3.18 12.72 9.66
C TYR A 229 -3.97 13.69 8.82
N ILE A 230 -4.71 14.55 9.51
CA ILE A 230 -5.51 15.61 8.92
C ILE A 230 -5.00 16.91 9.53
N GLY A 231 -4.66 17.87 8.68
CA GLY A 231 -4.19 19.18 9.09
C GLY A 231 -4.58 20.25 8.08
N ASN A 232 -4.28 21.50 8.37
CA ASN A 232 -4.62 22.64 7.51
C ASN A 232 -3.35 23.24 6.92
N LEU A 233 -3.37 23.55 5.62
CA LEU A 233 -2.24 24.16 4.92
C LEU A 233 -1.95 25.55 5.48
N ASP A 234 -0.74 25.79 5.96
CA ASP A 234 -0.32 27.00 6.66
C ASP A 234 0.50 27.96 5.80
N ASN A 235 0.47 27.78 4.47
CA ASN A 235 1.06 28.73 3.54
C ASN A 235 0.27 28.83 2.24
N VAL A 236 0.41 29.97 1.56
CA VAL A 236 -0.11 30.18 0.21
C VAL A 236 0.82 29.47 -0.77
N PRO A 237 0.31 28.60 -1.67
CA PRO A 237 1.12 28.02 -2.74
C PRO A 237 1.74 29.11 -3.63
N ALA A 238 3.00 28.94 -4.02
CA ALA A 238 3.69 29.89 -4.87
C ALA A 238 3.03 30.01 -6.25
N CYS A 239 2.48 28.91 -6.77
CA CYS A 239 1.73 28.89 -8.03
C CYS A 239 0.24 29.29 -7.89
N SER A 240 -0.18 29.96 -6.81
CA SER A 240 -1.59 30.28 -6.54
C SER A 240 -2.26 31.22 -7.57
N ASP A 241 -1.49 31.88 -8.43
CA ASP A 241 -1.97 32.65 -9.57
C ASP A 241 -2.19 31.81 -10.85
N GLU A 242 -1.75 30.56 -10.84
CA GLU A 242 -1.77 29.64 -12.00
C GLU A 242 -2.75 28.46 -11.82
N GLN A 243 -3.22 28.18 -10.60
CA GLN A 243 -4.07 27.03 -10.27
C GLN A 243 -5.16 27.38 -9.25
N ASP A 244 -6.29 26.66 -9.28
CA ASP A 244 -7.43 26.79 -8.35
C ASP A 244 -7.69 25.49 -7.55
N HIS A 245 -6.71 24.58 -7.51
CA HIS A 245 -6.80 23.25 -6.91
C HIS A 245 -6.49 23.22 -5.41
N LEU A 246 -5.64 24.13 -4.93
CA LEU A 246 -5.12 24.13 -3.56
C LEU A 246 -4.89 25.55 -3.05
N HIS A 247 -5.41 25.85 -1.85
CA HIS A 247 -5.37 27.16 -1.22
C HIS A 247 -4.88 27.07 0.24
N ALA A 248 -4.39 28.19 0.76
CA ALA A 248 -4.08 28.30 2.18
C ALA A 248 -5.34 28.04 3.02
N GLY A 249 -5.18 27.26 4.08
CA GLY A 249 -6.28 26.82 4.94
C GLY A 249 -7.01 25.56 4.46
N ASP A 250 -6.71 25.04 3.26
CA ASP A 250 -7.31 23.79 2.81
C ASP A 250 -6.86 22.62 3.69
N GLN A 251 -7.79 21.68 3.88
CA GLN A 251 -7.56 20.48 4.67
C GLN A 251 -6.69 19.50 3.87
N ILE A 252 -5.61 19.05 4.50
CA ILE A 252 -4.62 18.14 3.93
C ILE A 252 -4.70 16.81 4.66
N VAL A 253 -4.99 15.75 3.90
CA VAL A 253 -4.91 14.36 4.36
C VAL A 253 -3.55 13.79 3.98
N PHE A 254 -2.79 13.29 4.95
CA PHE A 254 -1.44 12.78 4.70
C PHE A 254 -1.08 11.59 5.59
N LEU A 255 0.01 10.90 5.25
CA LEU A 255 0.56 9.77 5.99
C LEU A 255 1.91 10.16 6.62
N PRO A 256 2.40 9.40 7.62
CA PRO A 256 3.75 9.59 8.17
C PRO A 256 4.85 9.66 7.09
N GLU A 257 4.70 8.93 5.98
CA GLU A 257 5.71 8.90 4.93
C GLU A 257 5.87 10.22 4.15
N HIS A 258 4.87 11.11 4.18
CA HIS A 258 4.92 12.40 3.50
C HIS A 258 5.70 13.45 4.31
N VAL A 259 5.93 13.20 5.59
CA VAL A 259 6.55 14.15 6.52
C VAL A 259 8.05 14.20 6.30
N ILE A 260 8.56 15.40 6.01
CA ILE A 260 9.98 15.66 5.73
C ILE A 260 10.64 16.57 6.79
N SER A 261 9.87 17.22 7.65
CA SER A 261 10.34 17.98 8.82
C SER A 261 9.17 18.19 9.79
N ILE A 262 9.47 18.31 11.09
CA ILE A 262 8.49 18.50 12.18
C ILE A 262 8.96 19.62 13.08
N TYR A 263 8.06 20.54 13.39
CA TYR A 263 8.18 21.51 14.46
C TYR A 263 7.05 21.24 15.44
N THR A 264 7.36 21.09 16.71
CA THR A 264 6.34 20.91 17.74
C THR A 264 5.47 22.17 17.86
N ASP A 265 4.31 22.05 18.49
CA ASP A 265 3.45 23.20 18.82
C ASP A 265 4.18 24.29 19.65
N GLU A 266 5.22 23.91 20.39
CA GLU A 266 6.15 24.82 21.09
C GLU A 266 7.18 25.52 20.17
N GLY A 267 7.14 25.25 18.86
CA GLY A 267 8.04 25.80 17.85
C GLY A 267 9.45 25.19 17.86
N GLN A 268 9.65 24.05 18.52
CA GLN A 268 10.93 23.36 18.53
C GLN A 268 11.04 22.42 17.33
N GLU A 269 12.08 22.59 16.52
CA GLU A 269 12.39 21.64 15.45
C GLU A 269 12.82 20.30 16.05
N VAL A 270 12.14 19.23 15.65
CA VAL A 270 12.51 17.87 16.06
C VAL A 270 13.82 17.52 15.38
N LYS A 271 14.87 17.32 16.18
CA LYS A 271 16.19 16.95 15.67
C LYS A 271 16.14 15.52 15.15
N ILE A 272 16.57 15.35 13.91
CA ILE A 272 16.76 14.05 13.29
C ILE A 272 17.89 13.35 14.05
N ASN A 273 17.57 12.30 14.80
CA ASN A 273 18.56 11.55 15.57
C ASN A 273 19.33 10.59 14.65
N ASP A 274 20.66 10.65 14.70
CA ASP A 274 21.59 9.77 13.96
C ASP A 274 21.77 8.38 14.61
N ASP A 275 20.91 7.98 15.55
CA ASP A 275 21.15 6.79 16.38
C ASP A 275 20.77 5.48 15.66
N LEU A 276 21.60 5.09 14.69
CA LEU A 276 21.82 3.71 14.29
C LEU A 276 23.19 3.21 14.77
N GLU A 277 23.50 3.31 16.07
CA GLU A 277 24.57 2.51 16.67
C GLU A 277 24.16 1.93 18.03
N ALA A 278 24.50 0.64 18.20
CA ALA A 278 24.50 -0.16 19.42
C ALA A 278 23.18 -0.81 19.88
N ALA A 279 22.82 -1.90 19.20
CA ALA A 279 22.23 -3.08 19.86
C ALA A 279 22.89 -4.37 19.35
N ASP A 280 24.23 -4.45 19.45
CA ASP A 280 24.94 -5.73 19.48
C ASP A 280 25.74 -5.80 20.79
N GLY A 281 24.99 -6.05 21.87
CA GLY A 281 25.50 -6.22 23.23
C GLY A 281 25.82 -7.69 23.48
N LYS A 282 27.10 -8.03 23.29
CA LYS A 282 27.80 -9.24 23.72
C LYS A 282 27.09 -10.07 24.81
N ALA A 283 26.78 -11.32 24.49
CA ALA A 283 26.62 -12.38 25.47
C ALA A 283 27.96 -12.59 26.20
N GLU A 284 28.03 -12.15 27.46
CA GLU A 284 29.10 -12.53 28.38
C GLU A 284 28.99 -14.02 28.71
N ASN A 285 29.94 -14.76 28.18
CA ASN A 285 30.21 -16.16 28.48
C ASN A 285 30.77 -16.26 29.92
N THR A 286 29.91 -16.61 30.88
CA THR A 286 30.34 -17.10 32.20
C THR A 286 30.55 -18.60 32.11
N GLY A 287 31.76 -18.98 31.69
CA GLY A 287 32.29 -20.34 31.77
C GLY A 287 33.17 -20.47 33.01
N ASP A 288 32.62 -21.15 34.02
CA ASP A 288 33.22 -21.55 35.27
C ASP A 288 34.35 -22.60 35.07
N THR A 289 35.17 -22.73 36.12
CA THR A 289 36.08 -23.83 36.49
C THR A 289 37.54 -23.92 35.98
N ALA A 290 38.40 -23.92 37.03
CA ALA A 290 39.74 -24.50 37.21
C ALA A 290 40.99 -23.70 36.80
#